data_AF-A0A9E7PR44-F1
#
_entry.id   AF-A0A9E7PR44-F1
#
_cell.length_a   1.000
_cell.length_b   1.000
_cell.length_c   1.000
_cell.angle_alpha   90.00
_cell.angle_beta   90.00
_cell.angle_gamma   90.00
#
_symmetry.space_group_name_H-M   'P 1'
#
loop_
_entity.id
_entity.type
_entity.pdbx_description
1 polymer ?
#
loop_
_entity_poly.entity_id
_entity_poly.type
_entity_poly.pdbx_seq_one_letter_code
_entity_poly.pdbx_strand_id
1 'polypeptide(L)' 'MSKTVSLSDEAYDRLKKWKSNDDESFSSVVLRTIPSVATPEELREAINKFKGRLSDEDADIMTKSVEED' A
#
# COMPACT_ATOMS: atom_id res chain seq x y z
N MET A 1 11.52 22.46 -1.70
CA MET A 1 12.74 21.65 -1.46
C MET A 1 12.43 20.23 -1.89
N SER A 2 13.09 19.71 -2.92
CA SER A 2 12.98 18.29 -3.30
C SER A 2 14.13 17.48 -2.68
N LYS A 3 13.88 16.20 -2.46
CA LYS A 3 14.90 15.21 -2.08
C LYS A 3 14.88 14.10 -3.11
N THR A 4 16.05 13.58 -3.46
CA THR A 4 16.20 12.45 -4.37
C THR A 4 16.57 11.22 -3.54
N VAL A 5 15.90 10.10 -3.81
CA VAL A 5 16.22 8.80 -3.21
C VAL A 5 16.59 7.84 -4.34
N SER A 6 17.58 6.98 -4.09
CA SER A 6 17.93 5.90 -5.02
C SER A 6 17.13 4.65 -4.65
N LEU A 7 16.55 3.99 -5.64
CA LEU A 7 15.80 2.75 -5.48
C LEU A 7 16.50 1.64 -6.25
N SER A 8 16.40 0.40 -5.76
CA SER A 8 16.71 -0.76 -6.60
C SER A 8 15.68 -0.89 -7.72
N ASP A 9 16.04 -1.56 -8.80
CA ASP A 9 15.13 -1.80 -9.93
C ASP A 9 13.83 -2.48 -9.48
N GLU A 10 13.94 -3.50 -8.62
CA GLU A 10 12.77 -4.18 -8.06
C GLU A 10 11.85 -3.23 -7.27
N ALA A 11 12.42 -2.37 -6.44
CA ALA A 11 11.63 -1.40 -5.67
C ALA A 11 10.94 -0.38 -6.59
N TYR A 12 11.61 0.05 -7.66
CA TYR A 12 11.03 0.93 -8.66
C TYR A 12 9.87 0.27 -9.40
N ASP A 13 10.03 -0.97 -9.87
CA ASP A 13 8.97 -1.72 -10.56
C ASP A 13 7.73 -1.93 -9.68
N ARG A 14 7.94 -2.25 -8.40
CA ARG A 14 6.84 -2.36 -7.42
C ARG A 14 6.13 -1.03 -7.21
N LEU A 15 6.89 0.06 -7.06
CA LEU A 15 6.31 1.39 -6.87
C LEU A 15 5.54 1.86 -8.11
N LYS A 16 6.01 1.50 -9.31
CA LYS A 16 5.32 1.78 -10.58
C LYS A 16 3.95 1.12 -10.65
N LYS A 17 3.83 -0.13 -10.21
CA LYS A 17 2.54 -0.86 -10.16
C LYS A 17 1.51 -0.24 -9.22
N TRP A 18 1.95 0.58 -8.26
CA TRP A 18 1.07 1.25 -7.31
C TRP A 18 0.52 2.58 -7.80
N LYS A 19 0.96 3.05 -8.98
CA LYS A 19 0.34 4.21 -9.61
C LYS A 19 -1.07 3.88 -10.08
N SER A 20 -2.02 4.78 -9.86
CA SER A 20 -3.39 4.66 -10.36
C SER A 20 -3.50 5.00 -11.85
N ASN A 21 -2.57 5.78 -12.39
CA ASN A 21 -2.45 6.10 -13.81
C ASN A 21 -1.00 6.55 -14.12
N ASP A 22 -0.65 6.66 -15.40
CA ASP A 22 0.73 6.97 -15.81
C ASP A 22 1.19 8.39 -15.39
N ASP A 23 0.24 9.33 -15.34
CA ASP A 23 0.43 10.74 -14.94
C ASP A 23 0.66 10.93 -13.43
N GLU A 24 0.34 9.93 -12.60
CA GLU A 24 0.50 10.04 -11.15
C GLU A 24 1.99 10.13 -10.75
N SER A 25 2.33 11.08 -9.88
CA SER A 25 3.70 11.20 -9.38
C SER A 25 4.02 10.13 -8.32
N PHE A 26 5.27 9.65 -8.29
CA PHE A 26 5.71 8.73 -7.26
C PHE A 26 5.62 9.32 -5.84
N SER A 27 5.83 10.63 -5.69
CA SER A 27 5.64 11.32 -4.42
C SER A 27 4.20 11.20 -3.92
N SER A 28 3.22 11.29 -4.82
CA SER A 28 1.80 11.10 -4.48
C SER A 28 1.52 9.68 -4.01
N VAL A 29 2.09 8.68 -4.70
CA VAL A 29 1.99 7.27 -4.30
C VAL A 29 2.58 7.07 -2.90
N VAL A 30 3.76 7.62 -2.63
CA VAL A 30 4.41 7.53 -1.31
C VAL A 30 3.54 8.16 -0.23
N LEU A 31 2.99 9.36 -0.45
CA LEU A 31 2.12 10.01 0.54
C LEU A 31 0.79 9.29 0.76
N ARG A 32 0.26 8.59 -0.26
CA ARG A 32 -0.95 7.76 -0.13
C ARG A 32 -0.68 6.48 0.66
N THR A 33 0.49 5.88 0.45
CA THR A 33 0.82 4.54 0.97
C THR A 33 1.48 4.59 2.33
N ILE A 34 2.30 5.61 2.58
CA ILE A 34 2.96 5.82 3.86
C ILE A 34 2.09 6.76 4.69
N PRO A 35 1.49 6.28 5.79
CA PRO A 35 0.69 7.14 6.64
C PRO A 35 1.56 8.25 7.21
N SER A 36 0.97 9.43 7.39
CA SER A 36 1.64 10.63 7.89
C SER A 36 1.85 10.57 9.42
N VAL A 37 2.46 9.49 9.88
CA VAL A 37 2.69 9.18 11.30
C VAL A 37 4.17 9.35 11.62
N ALA A 38 4.44 10.02 12.73
CA ALA A 38 5.79 10.42 13.10
C ALA A 38 6.56 9.31 13.81
N THR A 39 5.85 8.37 14.44
CA THR A 39 6.46 7.32 15.26
C THR A 39 6.13 5.90 14.78
N PRO A 40 7.01 4.91 15.06
CA PRO A 40 6.75 3.50 14.73
C PRO A 40 5.48 2.94 15.38
N GLU A 41 5.12 3.44 16.57
CA GLU A 41 3.89 3.03 17.29
C GLU A 41 2.64 3.53 16.57
N GLU A 42 2.63 4.81 16.16
CA GLU A 42 1.54 5.38 15.35
C GLU A 42 1.43 4.71 13.97
N LEU A 43 2.56 4.31 13.37
CA LEU A 43 2.56 3.52 12.14
C LEU A 43 1.87 2.17 12.34
N ARG A 44 2.19 1.49 13.44
CA ARG A 44 1.58 0.20 13.78
C ARG A 44 0.08 0.34 14.03
N GLU A 45 -0.36 1.39 14.70
CA GLU A 45 -1.79 1.69 14.89
C GLU A 45 -2.50 2.06 13.57
N ALA A 46 -1.87 2.87 12.71
CA ALA A 46 -2.41 3.25 11.41
C ALA A 46 -2.56 2.04 10.47
N ILE A 47 -1.57 1.14 10.46
CA ILE A 47 -1.63 -0.13 9.73
C ILE A 47 -2.74 -1.03 10.28
N ASN A 48 -2.87 -1.15 11.61
CA ASN A 48 -3.95 -1.93 12.22
C ASN A 48 -5.34 -1.38 11.88
N LYS A 49 -5.52 -0.05 11.82
CA LYS A 49 -6.77 0.58 11.34
C LYS A 49 -7.05 0.28 9.88
N PHE A 50 -6.03 0.21 9.03
CA PHE A 50 -6.18 -0.20 7.63
C PHE A 50 -6.50 -1.70 7.50
N LYS A 51 -5.90 -2.54 8.36
CA LYS A 51 -6.11 -3.99 8.37
C LYS A 51 -7.51 -4.39 8.86
N GLY A 52 -8.15 -3.57 9.68
CA GLY A 52 -9.56 -3.73 10.09
C GLY A 52 -10.58 -3.43 8.99
N ARG A 53 -10.15 -3.13 7.76
CA ARG A 53 -11.01 -2.82 6.60
C ARG A 53 -10.94 -3.85 5.48
N LEU A 54 -10.24 -4.99 5.68
CA LEU A 54 -10.63 -6.23 5.02
C LEU A 54 -11.81 -6.75 5.85
N SER A 55 -13.01 -6.33 5.46
CA SER A 55 -14.25 -6.75 6.08
C SER A 55 -14.35 -8.27 5.96
N ASP A 56 -15.03 -8.97 6.86
CA ASP A 56 -15.34 -10.42 6.74
C ASP A 56 -15.84 -10.81 5.33
N GLU A 57 -16.42 -9.87 4.59
CA GLU A 57 -16.80 -9.99 3.17
C GLU A 57 -15.65 -10.35 2.22
N ASP A 58 -14.44 -9.80 2.41
CA ASP A 58 -13.26 -10.13 1.59
C ASP A 58 -12.70 -11.52 1.92
N ALA A 59 -12.91 -12.01 3.14
CA ALA A 59 -12.51 -13.35 3.57
C ALA A 59 -13.44 -14.45 3.00
N ASP A 60 -14.73 -14.16 2.82
CA ASP A 60 -15.70 -15.09 2.20
C ASP A 60 -15.39 -15.30 0.70
N ILE A 61 -14.98 -14.23 0.00
CA ILE A 61 -14.62 -14.29 -1.44
C ILE A 61 -13.35 -15.13 -1.66
N MET A 62 -12.37 -15.07 -0.76
CA MET A 62 -11.16 -15.89 -0.83
C MET A 62 -11.43 -17.37 -0.50
N THR A 63 -12.38 -17.66 0.39
CA THR A 63 -12.75 -19.04 0.76
C THR A 63 -13.46 -19.74 -0.39
N LYS A 64 -14.42 -19.08 -1.05
CA LYS A 64 -15.13 -19.63 -2.21
C LYS A 64 -14.23 -19.91 -3.41
N SER A 65 -13.18 -19.12 -3.61
CA SER A 65 -12.25 -19.29 -4.75
C SER A 65 -11.33 -20.52 -4.61
N VAL A 66 -11.29 -21.16 -3.42
CA VAL A 66 -10.49 -22.37 -3.16
C VAL A 66 -11.35 -23.65 -3.21
N GLU A 67 -12.67 -23.53 -3.14
CA GLU A 67 -13.60 -24.69 -3.15
C GLU A 67 -14.13 -25.06 -4.56
N GLU A 68 -13.78 -24.30 -5.60
CA GLU A 68 -14.16 -24.57 -7.01
C GLU A 68 -13.00 -25.11 -7.89
N ASP A 69 -12.01 -25.80 -7.30
CA ASP A 69 -11.02 -26.65 -8.00
C ASP A 69 -11.04 -28.09 -7.49
#